data_AF-X1JEN5-F1
#
_entry.id   AF-X1JEN5-F1
#
_cell.length_a   1.000
_cell.length_b   1.000
_cell.length_c   1.000
_cell.angle_alpha   90.00
_cell.angle_beta   90.00
_cell.angle_gamma   90.00
#
_symmetry.space_group_name_H-M   'P 1'
#
loop_
_entity.id
_entity.type
_entity.pdbx_description
1 polymer ?
#
loop_
_entity_poly.entity_id
_entity_poly.type
_entity_poly.pdbx_seq_one_letter_code
_entity_poly.pdbx_strand_id
1 'polypeptide(L)'
;ALLTVDGLDSNIAAVTITINPVDDPPILNTIGDKTIKEGELLTFTNYATDPDSDKLTYSASNLPNGASFNPTTRQFSWKPTYNQAGIYNNIRFEVSDGNNNAFQTITINVINVTTQGGGGTSIPEEEELEQM
;
A
#
# COMPACT_ATOMS: atom_id res chain seq x y z
N ALA A 1 -36.92 64.15 40.26
CA ALA A 1 -37.28 62.95 39.48
C ALA A 1 -35.99 62.33 38.95
N LEU A 2 -35.80 61.02 39.16
CA LEU A 2 -34.58 60.29 38.80
C LEU A 2 -34.44 60.16 37.27
N LEU A 3 -33.20 60.30 36.79
CA LEU A 3 -32.75 59.96 35.44
C LEU A 3 -32.82 58.44 35.29
N THR A 4 -33.45 57.92 34.24
CA THR A 4 -33.28 56.52 33.84
C THR A 4 -33.02 56.43 32.34
N VAL A 5 -31.91 55.75 32.06
CA VAL A 5 -31.28 55.51 30.76
C VAL A 5 -32.28 54.86 29.80
N ASP A 6 -32.36 55.34 28.56
CA ASP A 6 -33.08 54.66 27.48
C ASP A 6 -32.28 53.42 27.09
N GLY A 7 -32.65 52.30 27.70
CA GLY A 7 -32.09 51.00 27.40
C GLY A 7 -32.12 50.73 25.90
N LEU A 8 -30.94 50.58 25.31
CA LEU A 8 -30.78 50.09 23.97
C LEU A 8 -31.27 48.64 23.95
N ASP A 9 -32.53 48.43 23.59
CA ASP A 9 -33.09 47.10 23.39
C ASP A 9 -32.41 46.46 22.16
N SER A 10 -31.38 45.65 22.39
CA SER A 10 -30.82 44.78 21.37
C SER A 10 -31.79 43.63 21.14
N ASN A 11 -32.43 43.60 19.97
CA ASN A 11 -33.21 42.44 19.52
C ASN A 11 -32.26 41.32 19.05
N ILE A 12 -32.54 40.09 19.44
CA ILE A 12 -31.83 38.93 18.90
C ILE A 12 -32.55 38.51 17.63
N ALA A 13 -31.88 38.58 16.48
CA ALA A 13 -32.35 37.98 15.23
C ALA A 13 -31.65 36.63 15.04
N ALA A 14 -32.43 35.56 14.84
CA ALA A 14 -31.88 34.26 14.50
C ALA A 14 -31.67 34.14 12.99
N VAL A 15 -30.47 33.76 12.57
CA VAL A 15 -30.14 33.43 11.17
C VAL A 15 -29.94 31.92 11.10
N THR A 16 -30.67 31.25 10.23
CA THR A 16 -30.47 29.82 9.93
C THR A 16 -29.48 29.69 8.78
N ILE A 17 -28.35 29.04 9.04
CA ILE A 17 -27.38 28.65 8.00
C ILE A 17 -27.59 27.17 7.71
N THR A 18 -27.86 26.83 6.44
CA THR A 18 -27.94 25.44 5.98
C THR A 18 -26.62 25.06 5.33
N ILE A 19 -26.04 23.94 5.76
CA ILE A 19 -24.85 23.35 5.15
C ILE A 19 -25.29 22.06 4.48
N ASN A 20 -25.09 21.95 3.17
CA ASN A 20 -25.32 20.71 2.43
C ASN A 20 -23.97 19.97 2.36
N PRO A 21 -23.83 18.78 2.95
CA PRO A 21 -22.60 18.00 2.85
C PRO A 21 -22.36 17.55 1.41
N VAL A 22 -21.09 17.51 1.02
CA VAL A 22 -20.60 16.98 -0.25
C VAL A 22 -19.68 15.81 0.08
N ASP A 23 -19.82 14.74 -0.67
CA ASP A 23 -19.03 13.51 -0.57
C ASP A 23 -17.53 13.79 -0.84
N ASP A 24 -16.68 13.42 0.12
CA ASP A 24 -15.23 13.59 0.09
C ASP A 24 -14.53 12.27 -0.26
N PRO A 25 -13.50 12.28 -1.12
CA PRO A 25 -12.82 11.05 -1.53
C PRO A 25 -12.04 10.38 -0.39
N PRO A 26 -11.81 9.05 -0.48
CA PRO A 26 -11.06 8.33 0.53
C PRO A 26 -9.59 8.75 0.55
N ILE A 27 -8.95 8.63 1.71
CA ILE A 27 -7.53 8.95 1.92
C ILE A 27 -6.76 7.65 2.14
N LEU A 28 -5.98 7.23 1.14
CA LEU A 28 -5.12 6.05 1.22
C LEU A 28 -3.76 6.40 1.86
N ASN A 29 -3.41 5.74 2.96
CA ASN A 29 -2.13 5.92 3.64
C ASN A 29 -0.96 5.57 2.71
N THR A 30 0.16 6.29 2.84
CA THR A 30 1.35 6.04 2.02
C THR A 30 1.82 4.59 2.14
N ILE A 31 1.86 3.88 1.01
CA ILE A 31 2.38 2.52 0.94
C ILE A 31 3.91 2.58 0.77
N GLY A 32 4.36 3.42 -0.16
CA GLY A 32 5.77 3.63 -0.49
C GLY A 32 6.41 2.46 -1.23
N ASP A 33 7.53 2.74 -1.89
CA ASP A 33 8.31 1.73 -2.60
C ASP A 33 8.88 0.68 -1.63
N LYS A 34 9.22 -0.49 -2.18
CA LYS A 34 9.79 -1.61 -1.43
C LYS A 34 11.06 -2.11 -2.08
N THR A 35 11.96 -2.62 -1.26
CA THR A 35 13.13 -3.37 -1.71
C THR A 35 13.23 -4.62 -0.86
N ILE A 36 13.31 -5.78 -1.51
CA ILE A 36 13.43 -7.10 -0.88
C ILE A 36 14.46 -7.94 -1.65
N LYS A 37 14.93 -9.03 -1.07
CA LYS A 37 15.73 -10.01 -1.80
C LYS A 37 14.85 -11.13 -2.37
N GLU A 38 15.35 -11.82 -3.38
CA GLU A 38 14.74 -13.09 -3.81
C GLU A 38 14.63 -14.07 -2.64
N GLY A 39 13.54 -14.83 -2.60
CA GLY A 39 13.25 -15.78 -1.53
C GLY A 39 12.74 -15.16 -0.23
N GLU A 40 12.77 -13.83 -0.06
CA GLU A 40 12.18 -13.16 1.11
C GLU A 40 10.67 -12.93 0.91
N LEU A 41 9.88 -13.13 1.97
CA LEU A 41 8.44 -12.85 1.94
C LEU A 41 8.22 -11.35 2.21
N LEU A 42 7.60 -10.67 1.25
CA LEU A 42 7.06 -9.32 1.42
C LEU A 42 5.57 -9.41 1.76
N THR A 43 5.19 -8.83 2.90
CA THR A 43 3.79 -8.68 3.29
C THR A 43 3.55 -7.30 3.90
N PHE A 44 2.41 -6.69 3.58
CA PHE A 44 1.94 -5.46 4.20
C PHE A 44 0.43 -5.31 4.04
N THR A 45 -0.17 -4.50 4.89
CA THR A 45 -1.61 -4.21 4.88
C THR A 45 -1.83 -2.78 4.43
N ASN A 46 -2.76 -2.58 3.50
CA ASN A 46 -3.18 -1.25 3.08
C ASN A 46 -4.21 -0.67 4.06
N TYR A 47 -4.05 0.63 4.36
CA TYR A 47 -4.96 1.36 5.26
C TYR A 47 -5.42 2.63 4.57
N ALA A 48 -6.72 2.90 4.68
CA ALA A 48 -7.32 4.16 4.26
C ALA A 48 -8.38 4.59 5.27
N THR A 49 -8.66 5.87 5.28
CA THR A 49 -9.77 6.50 6.01
C THR A 49 -10.67 7.22 5.04
N ASP A 50 -11.91 7.44 5.44
CA ASP A 50 -12.89 8.19 4.67
C ASP A 50 -13.43 9.33 5.55
N PRO A 51 -13.43 10.60 5.10
CA PRO A 51 -13.93 11.71 5.91
C PRO A 51 -15.42 11.58 6.26
N ASP A 52 -16.22 11.01 5.36
CA ASP A 52 -17.66 10.80 5.51
C ASP A 52 -17.99 9.45 6.17
N SER A 53 -16.96 8.66 6.49
CA SER A 53 -17.07 7.32 7.09
C SER A 53 -17.75 6.30 6.17
N ASP A 54 -17.64 6.49 4.86
CA ASP A 54 -18.18 5.56 3.87
C ASP A 54 -17.47 4.22 3.85
N LYS A 55 -18.18 3.21 3.31
CA LYS A 55 -17.67 1.85 3.25
C LYS A 55 -16.60 1.73 2.16
N LEU A 56 -15.38 1.44 2.59
CA LEU A 56 -14.25 1.31 1.69
C LEU A 56 -14.11 -0.09 1.06
N THR A 57 -13.89 -0.11 -0.25
CA THR A 57 -13.59 -1.30 -1.07
C THR A 57 -12.18 -1.20 -1.62
N TYR A 58 -11.35 -2.23 -1.40
CA TYR A 58 -9.94 -2.24 -1.79
C TYR A 58 -9.70 -3.13 -2.99
N SER A 59 -8.74 -2.76 -3.83
CA SER A 59 -8.29 -3.56 -4.97
C SER A 59 -6.80 -3.36 -5.27
N ALA A 60 -6.23 -4.26 -6.06
CA ALA A 60 -4.86 -4.13 -6.55
C ALA A 60 -4.76 -4.65 -7.98
N SER A 61 -3.84 -4.08 -8.76
CA SER A 61 -3.62 -4.46 -10.16
C SER A 61 -2.13 -4.37 -10.53
N ASN A 62 -1.78 -4.98 -11.67
CA ASN A 62 -0.40 -5.09 -12.15
C ASN A 62 0.54 -5.76 -11.12
N LEU A 63 0.04 -6.81 -10.44
CA LEU A 63 0.81 -7.53 -9.45
C LEU A 63 1.89 -8.40 -10.12
N PRO A 64 3.10 -8.51 -9.54
CA PRO A 64 4.10 -9.47 -10.01
C PRO A 64 3.58 -10.90 -10.01
N ASN A 65 4.14 -11.77 -10.87
CA ASN A 65 3.77 -13.18 -10.87
C ASN A 65 4.05 -13.83 -9.49
N GLY A 66 3.05 -14.56 -8.98
CA GLY A 66 3.07 -15.17 -7.64
C GLY A 66 2.73 -14.22 -6.49
N ALA A 67 2.50 -12.93 -6.76
CA ALA A 67 1.99 -12.00 -5.76
C ALA A 67 0.47 -12.12 -5.63
N SER A 68 -0.05 -11.78 -4.45
CA SER A 68 -1.47 -11.82 -4.15
C SER A 68 -1.88 -10.59 -3.34
N PHE A 69 -3.14 -10.18 -3.51
CA PHE A 69 -3.77 -9.17 -2.68
C PHE A 69 -5.14 -9.67 -2.24
N ASN A 70 -5.38 -9.72 -0.93
CA ASN A 70 -6.68 -10.05 -0.38
C ASN A 70 -7.43 -8.76 -0.05
N PRO A 71 -8.52 -8.41 -0.77
CA PRO A 71 -9.23 -7.14 -0.56
C PRO A 71 -9.97 -7.08 0.78
N THR A 72 -10.34 -8.21 1.36
CA THR A 72 -11.04 -8.29 2.65
C THR A 72 -10.08 -8.02 3.81
N THR A 73 -8.90 -8.64 3.80
CA THR A 73 -7.88 -8.39 4.83
C THR A 73 -6.98 -7.20 4.51
N ARG A 74 -7.06 -6.69 3.27
CA ARG A 74 -6.24 -5.61 2.70
C ARG A 74 -4.75 -5.95 2.63
N GLN A 75 -4.43 -7.24 2.70
CA GLN A 75 -3.05 -7.71 2.77
C GLN A 75 -2.52 -8.04 1.38
N PHE A 76 -1.39 -7.42 1.03
CA PHE A 76 -0.52 -7.85 -0.05
C PHE A 76 0.47 -8.89 0.47
N SER A 77 0.74 -9.93 -0.34
CA SER A 77 1.74 -10.95 -0.04
C SER A 77 2.45 -11.41 -1.30
N TRP A 78 3.78 -11.45 -1.25
CA TRP A 78 4.60 -11.93 -2.36
C TRP A 78 5.95 -12.48 -1.87
N LYS A 79 6.35 -13.63 -2.38
CA LYS A 79 7.67 -14.22 -2.18
C LYS A 79 8.31 -14.46 -3.55
N PRO A 80 9.13 -13.53 -4.08
CA PRO A 80 9.82 -13.74 -5.36
C PRO A 80 10.70 -14.99 -5.31
N THR A 81 10.72 -15.74 -6.41
CA THR A 81 11.65 -16.84 -6.64
C THR A 81 13.04 -16.30 -7.01
N TYR A 82 14.05 -17.19 -7.04
CA TYR A 82 15.44 -16.85 -7.41
C TYR A 82 15.66 -16.52 -8.90
N ASN A 83 14.58 -16.39 -9.68
CA ASN A 83 14.59 -15.94 -11.07
C ASN A 83 13.77 -14.65 -11.26
N GLN A 84 13.46 -13.95 -10.17
CA GLN A 84 12.56 -12.79 -10.14
C GLN A 84 13.25 -11.51 -9.64
N ALA A 85 14.58 -11.48 -9.62
CA ALA A 85 15.33 -10.24 -9.49
C ALA A 85 14.94 -9.24 -10.58
N GLY A 86 14.81 -7.97 -10.19
CA GLY A 86 14.44 -6.89 -11.10
C GLY A 86 13.57 -5.82 -10.45
N ILE A 87 13.21 -4.81 -11.25
CA ILE A 87 12.38 -3.68 -10.82
C ILE A 87 10.97 -3.86 -11.38
N TYR A 88 9.98 -3.91 -10.49
CA TYR A 88 8.57 -4.03 -10.81
C TYR A 88 7.88 -2.68 -10.57
N ASN A 89 7.58 -1.96 -11.66
CA ASN A 89 6.98 -0.62 -11.61
C ASN A 89 5.45 -0.68 -11.74
N ASN A 90 4.80 0.41 -11.34
CA ASN A 90 3.36 0.65 -11.53
C ASN A 90 2.46 -0.41 -10.88
N ILE A 91 2.88 -0.99 -9.76
CA ILE A 91 2.03 -1.87 -8.97
C ILE A 91 1.01 -0.97 -8.28
N ARG A 92 -0.27 -1.14 -8.60
CA ARG A 92 -1.31 -0.19 -8.20
C ARG A 92 -2.17 -0.78 -7.09
N PHE A 93 -2.33 -0.02 -6.01
CA PHE A 93 -3.30 -0.27 -4.95
C PHE A 93 -4.33 0.86 -4.94
N GLU A 94 -5.59 0.50 -4.83
CA GLU A 94 -6.72 1.42 -4.97
C GLU A 94 -7.77 1.14 -3.91
N VAL A 95 -8.41 2.21 -3.45
CA VAL A 95 -9.53 2.19 -2.52
C VAL A 95 -10.65 3.07 -3.07
N SER A 96 -11.89 2.59 -2.96
CA SER A 96 -13.10 3.27 -3.40
C SER A 96 -14.12 3.34 -2.26
N ASP A 97 -14.79 4.47 -2.10
CA ASP A 97 -15.94 4.67 -1.20
C ASP A 97 -17.28 4.28 -1.87
N GLY A 98 -17.28 4.02 -3.19
CA GLY A 98 -18.46 3.75 -4.02
C GLY A 98 -18.79 4.87 -5.02
N ASN A 99 -18.31 6.09 -4.77
CA ASN A 99 -18.49 7.31 -5.57
C ASN A 99 -17.14 7.84 -6.11
N ASN A 100 -16.12 7.90 -5.25
CA ASN A 100 -14.76 8.34 -5.53
C ASN A 100 -13.74 7.25 -5.23
N ASN A 101 -12.53 7.47 -5.75
CA ASN A 101 -11.39 6.56 -5.57
C ASN A 101 -10.13 7.33 -5.18
N ALA A 102 -9.27 6.67 -4.40
CA ALA A 102 -7.88 7.05 -4.20
C ALA A 102 -6.95 5.87 -4.50
N PHE A 103 -5.75 6.17 -5.00
CA PHE A 103 -4.81 5.14 -5.38
C PHE A 103 -3.36 5.56 -5.17
N GLN A 104 -2.49 4.56 -5.06
CA GLN A 104 -1.05 4.73 -5.13
C GLN A 104 -0.46 3.67 -6.05
N THR A 105 0.55 4.08 -6.81
CA THR A 105 1.42 3.18 -7.56
C THR A 105 2.77 3.11 -6.88
N ILE A 106 3.28 1.90 -6.63
CA ILE A 106 4.58 1.68 -6.03
C ILE A 106 5.52 0.94 -6.98
N THR A 107 6.80 1.02 -6.66
CA THR A 107 7.86 0.20 -7.21
C THR A 107 8.31 -0.84 -6.18
N ILE A 108 8.49 -2.08 -6.62
CA ILE A 108 9.17 -3.11 -5.82
C ILE A 108 10.47 -3.50 -6.52
N ASN A 109 11.60 -3.28 -5.86
CA ASN A 109 12.91 -3.72 -6.29
C ASN A 109 13.25 -5.06 -5.64
N VAL A 110 13.46 -6.10 -6.46
CA VAL A 110 13.93 -7.41 -6.00
C VAL A 110 15.41 -7.54 -6.28
N ILE A 111 16.20 -7.61 -5.21
CA ILE A 111 17.66 -7.77 -5.28
C ILE A 111 17.96 -9.24 -5.54
N ASN A 112 18.77 -9.48 -6.59
CA ASN A 112 19.33 -10.79 -6.88
C ASN A 112 20.19 -11.26 -5.70
N VAL A 113 19.91 -12.46 -5.20
CA VAL A 113 20.81 -13.14 -4.27
C VAL A 113 21.61 -14.14 -5.08
N THR A 114 22.83 -13.76 -5.46
CA THR A 114 23.75 -14.72 -6.07
C THR A 114 23.93 -15.87 -5.08
N THR A 115 23.42 -17.05 -5.41
CA THR A 115 23.88 -18.29 -4.80
C THR A 115 25.32 -18.48 -5.25
N GLN A 116 26.26 -17.83 -4.56
CA GLN A 116 27.64 -18.28 -4.58
C GLN A 116 27.69 -19.62 -3.85
N GLY A 117 27.32 -20.66 -4.58
CA GLY A 117 27.54 -22.06 -4.31
C GLY A 117 27.84 -22.69 -5.66
N GLY A 118 28.97 -22.26 -6.25
CA GLY A 118 29.43 -22.76 -7.53
C GLY A 118 29.49 -24.28 -7.49
N GLY A 119 28.89 -24.90 -8.51
CA GLY A 119 29.19 -26.27 -8.90
C GLY A 119 30.64 -26.34 -9.38
N GLY A 120 31.60 -26.21 -8.46
CA GLY A 120 32.86 -26.90 -8.59
C GLY A 120 32.53 -28.35 -8.30
N THR A 121 32.30 -29.14 -9.36
CA THR A 121 32.40 -30.58 -9.23
C THR A 121 33.81 -30.85 -8.71
N SER A 122 33.92 -31.15 -7.41
CA SER A 122 35.02 -31.93 -6.90
C SER A 122 35.08 -33.18 -7.77
N ILE A 123 36.08 -33.22 -8.66
CA ILE A 123 36.51 -34.48 -9.26
C ILE A 123 36.72 -35.42 -8.05
N PRO A 124 36.04 -36.58 -7.98
CA PRO A 124 36.28 -37.49 -6.89
C PRO A 124 37.75 -37.93 -6.98
N GLU A 125 38.48 -37.75 -5.88
CA GLU A 125 39.72 -38.48 -5.64
C GLU A 125 39.34 -39.97 -5.60
N GLU A 126 39.52 -40.67 -6.72
CA GLU A 126 39.69 -42.11 -6.71
C GLU A 126 41.08 -42.40 -7.30
N GLU A 127 41.93 -42.91 -6.41
CA GLU A 127 43.32 -43.32 -6.60
C GLU A 127 43.50 -44.38 -7.71
N GLU A 128 44.66 -44.28 -8.38
CA GLU A 128 45.52 -45.31 -9.01
C GLU A 128 44.88 -46.43 -9.87
N LEU A 129 45.43 -46.73 -11.05
CA LEU A 129 46.51 -47.71 -11.17
C LEU A 129 47.30 -47.60 -12.49
N GLU A 130 48.57 -47.98 -12.37
CA GLU A 130 49.66 -48.13 -13.34
C GLU A 130 49.31 -48.70 -14.74
N GLN A 131 50.06 -48.22 -15.75
CA GLN A 131 50.78 -48.97 -16.81
C GLN A 131 50.71 -48.30 -18.19
N MET A 132 51.83 -47.70 -18.64
CA MET A 132 52.74 -48.19 -19.71
C MET A 132 53.87 -47.19 -19.93
#